data_AF-A0A6S7H667-F1
#
_entry.id   AF-A0A6S7H667-F1
#
_cell.length_a   1.000
_cell.length_b   1.000
_cell.length_c   1.000
_cell.angle_alpha   90.00
_cell.angle_beta   90.00
_cell.angle_gamma   90.00
#
_symmetry.space_group_name_H-M   'P 1'
#
loop_
_entity.id
_entity.type
_entity.pdbx_description
1 polymer ?
#
loop_
_entity_poly.entity_id
_entity_poly.type
_entity_poly.pdbx_seq_one_letter_code
_entity_poly.pdbx_strand_id
1 'polypeptide(L)'
;MTKAVNLLLKEFRKRFGKYPEVSQFEEGKEFYNVGVRDVLQKHDVRYFSTNSDRKATIVERFNRTLKTMMWKYFYSKGTYNWVDVIDELTNNYNHTKHSSILMRPADVSKSNKDQVWITLYGHGLGEFPLPKFRVDDTVRITKYKNIFTKGYEANFTEEIFKVVRVFRGDPNTYEIESHDGEPIIGKFYEVELSAVDKKDDVYRVEKILRRRK
;
A
#
# COMPACT_ATOMS: atom_id res chain seq x y z
N MET A 1 6.00 -16.16 -12.97
CA MET A 1 6.08 -15.68 -11.57
C MET A 1 7.01 -16.47 -10.68
N THR A 2 6.79 -17.77 -10.42
CA THR A 2 7.64 -18.58 -9.51
C THR A 2 9.14 -18.49 -9.77
N LYS A 3 9.57 -18.59 -11.04
CA LYS A 3 10.99 -18.46 -11.42
C LYS A 3 11.55 -17.07 -11.07
N ALA A 4 10.77 -16.02 -11.29
CA ALA A 4 11.18 -14.63 -11.00
C ALA A 4 11.33 -14.40 -9.49
N VAL A 5 10.37 -14.87 -8.67
CA VAL A 5 10.46 -14.77 -7.20
C VAL A 5 11.69 -15.52 -6.68
N ASN A 6 11.95 -16.72 -7.18
CA ASN A 6 13.14 -17.47 -6.79
C ASN A 6 14.44 -16.73 -7.16
N LEU A 7 14.52 -16.14 -8.36
CA LEU A 7 15.66 -15.33 -8.77
C LEU A 7 15.85 -14.11 -7.85
N LEU A 8 14.75 -13.42 -7.53
CA LEU A 8 14.76 -12.26 -6.64
C LEU A 8 15.25 -12.62 -5.24
N LEU A 9 14.79 -13.74 -4.66
CA LEU A 9 15.27 -14.22 -3.36
C LEU A 9 16.76 -14.56 -3.38
N LYS A 10 17.27 -15.12 -4.48
CA LYS A 10 18.71 -15.40 -4.65
C LYS A 10 19.53 -14.13 -4.68
N GLU A 11 19.13 -13.12 -5.47
CA GLU A 11 19.82 -11.84 -5.54
C GLU A 11 19.75 -11.07 -4.21
N PHE A 12 18.59 -11.10 -3.54
CA PHE A 12 18.43 -10.52 -2.22
C PHE A 12 19.40 -11.16 -1.21
N ARG A 13 19.47 -12.50 -1.17
CA ARG A 13 20.41 -13.22 -0.31
C ARG A 13 21.85 -12.90 -0.64
N LYS A 14 22.22 -12.78 -1.92
CA LYS A 14 23.57 -12.40 -2.36
C LYS A 14 23.95 -11.01 -1.82
N ARG A 15 23.02 -10.05 -1.84
CA ARG A 15 23.26 -8.68 -1.38
C ARG A 15 23.25 -8.52 0.14
N PHE A 16 22.30 -9.15 0.83
CA PHE A 16 22.07 -8.93 2.27
C PHE A 16 22.55 -10.09 3.15
N GLY A 17 23.06 -11.17 2.57
CA GLY A 17 23.53 -12.37 3.27
C GLY A 17 22.42 -13.22 3.90
N LYS A 18 21.15 -12.82 3.75
CA LYS A 18 19.97 -13.54 4.26
C LYS A 18 18.77 -13.34 3.34
N TYR A 19 17.78 -14.21 3.45
CA TYR A 19 16.47 -14.00 2.83
C TYR A 19 15.69 -12.91 3.58
N PRO A 20 14.72 -12.25 2.92
CA PRO A 20 13.82 -11.32 3.61
C PRO A 20 12.96 -12.08 4.63
N GLU A 21 12.69 -11.48 5.77
CA GLU A 21 11.84 -12.10 6.81
C GLU A 21 10.34 -12.02 6.45
N VAL A 22 9.98 -10.96 5.73
CA VAL A 22 8.61 -10.69 5.30
C VAL A 22 8.62 -10.09 3.89
N SER A 23 7.73 -10.57 3.02
CA SER A 23 7.46 -9.99 1.70
C SER A 23 6.00 -9.53 1.61
N GLN A 24 5.79 -8.32 1.13
CA GLN A 24 4.46 -7.77 0.93
C GLN A 24 4.12 -7.81 -0.56
N PHE A 25 2.93 -8.31 -0.89
CA PHE A 25 2.44 -8.36 -2.27
C PHE A 25 1.13 -7.58 -2.42
N GLU A 26 0.85 -7.12 -3.64
CA GLU A 26 -0.50 -6.68 -4.01
C GLU A 26 -1.43 -7.90 -4.12
N GLU A 27 -2.74 -7.69 -4.04
CA GLU A 27 -3.78 -8.73 -4.07
C GLU A 27 -3.95 -9.41 -5.45
N GLY A 28 -2.94 -9.30 -6.31
CA GLY A 28 -2.92 -9.99 -7.60
C GLY A 28 -2.87 -11.51 -7.41
N LYS A 29 -3.80 -12.22 -8.06
CA LYS A 29 -3.88 -13.70 -8.04
C LYS A 29 -2.57 -14.39 -8.44
N GLU A 30 -1.71 -13.69 -9.19
CA GLU A 30 -0.42 -14.18 -9.67
C GLU A 30 0.61 -14.44 -8.56
N PHE A 31 0.55 -13.70 -7.44
CA PHE A 31 1.44 -13.86 -6.29
C PHE A 31 0.93 -14.89 -5.27
N TYR A 32 -0.34 -15.28 -5.39
CA TYR A 32 -0.99 -16.32 -4.57
C TYR A 32 -0.94 -17.72 -5.21
N ASN A 33 -0.20 -17.90 -6.30
CA ASN A 33 0.01 -19.21 -6.89
C ASN A 33 0.76 -20.13 -5.91
N VAL A 34 0.35 -21.40 -5.85
CA VAL A 34 0.99 -22.49 -5.08
C VAL A 34 2.51 -22.47 -5.25
N GLY A 35 3.02 -22.34 -6.48
CA GLY A 35 4.47 -22.34 -6.71
C GLY A 35 5.21 -21.16 -6.06
N VAL A 36 4.59 -19.97 -5.98
CA VAL A 36 5.20 -18.81 -5.29
C VAL A 36 5.18 -19.05 -3.79
N ARG A 37 4.07 -19.56 -3.24
CA ARG A 37 3.94 -19.91 -1.83
C ARG A 37 4.99 -20.93 -1.40
N ASP A 38 5.18 -22.00 -2.18
CA ASP A 38 6.13 -23.07 -1.86
C ASP A 38 7.57 -22.54 -1.84
N VAL A 39 7.92 -21.64 -2.76
CA VAL A 39 9.24 -20.98 -2.79
C VAL A 39 9.46 -20.11 -1.55
N LEU A 40 8.46 -19.33 -1.14
CA LEU A 40 8.56 -18.46 0.04
C LEU A 40 8.64 -19.29 1.33
N GLN A 41 7.80 -20.32 1.47
CA GLN A 41 7.82 -21.25 2.62
C GLN A 41 9.14 -21.99 2.73
N LYS A 42 9.70 -22.47 1.60
CA LYS A 42 11.01 -23.14 1.58
C LYS A 42 12.13 -22.28 2.15
N HIS A 43 12.02 -20.97 2.02
CA HIS A 43 13.02 -20.01 2.49
C HIS A 43 12.63 -19.28 3.78
N ASP A 44 11.58 -19.76 4.46
CA ASP A 44 11.03 -19.17 5.69
C ASP A 44 10.68 -17.67 5.54
N VAL A 45 10.22 -17.29 4.35
CA VAL A 45 9.79 -15.92 4.04
C VAL A 45 8.29 -15.83 4.29
N ARG A 46 7.89 -15.07 5.32
CA ARG A 46 6.48 -14.77 5.56
C ARG A 46 5.98 -13.83 4.47
N TYR A 47 4.72 -13.96 4.07
CA TYR A 47 4.13 -13.02 3.12
C TYR A 47 2.70 -12.67 3.47
N PHE A 48 2.29 -11.47 3.07
CA PHE A 48 0.93 -10.96 3.25
C PHE A 48 0.55 -10.06 2.08
N SER A 49 -0.75 -9.99 1.77
CA SER A 49 -1.30 -8.91 0.95
C SER A 49 -1.93 -7.86 1.83
N THR A 50 -2.12 -6.69 1.25
CA THR A 50 -2.85 -5.63 1.90
C THR A 50 -3.88 -5.05 0.97
N ASN A 51 -5.11 -5.00 1.47
CA ASN A 51 -6.30 -4.57 0.74
C ASN A 51 -6.44 -3.03 0.69
N SER A 52 -5.37 -2.29 1.06
CA SER A 52 -5.34 -0.83 1.00
C SER A 52 -4.46 -0.39 -0.17
N ASP A 53 -5.03 0.37 -1.11
CA ASP A 53 -4.34 0.88 -2.30
C ASP A 53 -3.06 1.67 -1.98
N ARG A 54 -2.94 2.18 -0.75
CA ARG A 54 -1.81 3.02 -0.31
C ARG A 54 -0.53 2.26 0.02
N LYS A 55 -0.54 0.93 0.08
CA LYS A 55 0.63 0.18 0.59
C LYS A 55 1.68 -0.17 -0.46
N ALA A 56 1.35 -0.13 -1.75
CA ALA A 56 2.32 -0.29 -2.83
C ALA A 56 3.12 1.00 -3.14
N THR A 57 2.87 2.11 -2.42
CA THR A 57 3.41 3.45 -2.71
C THR A 57 4.93 3.49 -2.95
N ILE A 58 5.71 2.68 -2.25
CA ILE A 58 7.19 2.65 -2.42
C ILE A 58 7.55 2.12 -3.81
N VAL A 59 6.95 1.00 -4.22
CA VAL A 59 7.18 0.37 -5.52
C VAL A 59 6.62 1.25 -6.64
N GLU A 60 5.45 1.85 -6.43
CA GLU A 60 4.89 2.81 -7.38
C GLU A 60 5.78 4.02 -7.60
N ARG A 61 6.37 4.58 -6.52
CA ARG A 61 7.32 5.68 -6.61
C ARG A 61 8.57 5.29 -7.38
N PHE A 62 9.10 4.09 -7.16
CA PHE A 62 10.20 3.54 -7.96
C PHE A 62 9.82 3.43 -9.44
N ASN A 63 8.69 2.77 -9.74
CA ASN A 63 8.20 2.57 -11.11
C ASN A 63 8.01 3.89 -11.84
N ARG A 64 7.47 4.92 -11.17
CA ARG A 64 7.32 6.26 -11.73
C ARG A 64 8.67 6.86 -12.11
N THR A 65 9.64 6.85 -11.19
CA THR A 65 10.98 7.39 -11.46
C THR A 65 11.68 6.65 -12.59
N LEU A 66 11.60 5.31 -12.59
CA LEU A 66 12.18 4.48 -13.65
C LEU A 66 11.57 4.81 -15.01
N LYS A 67 10.23 4.86 -15.10
CA LYS A 67 9.53 5.27 -16.33
C LYS A 67 9.93 6.66 -16.79
N THR A 68 10.08 7.63 -15.88
CA THR A 68 10.54 8.98 -16.24
C THR A 68 11.94 8.96 -16.87
N MET A 69 12.87 8.17 -16.33
CA MET A 69 14.21 8.02 -16.91
C MET A 69 14.16 7.33 -18.27
N MET A 70 13.36 6.26 -18.40
CA MET A 70 13.15 5.56 -19.68
C MET A 70 12.59 6.50 -20.75
N TRP A 71 11.59 7.33 -20.42
CA TRP A 71 11.00 8.28 -21.37
C TRP A 71 11.99 9.33 -21.86
N LYS A 72 12.88 9.81 -20.99
CA LYS A 72 13.97 10.72 -21.41
C LYS A 72 14.91 10.04 -22.40
N TYR A 73 15.26 8.78 -22.13
CA TYR A 73 16.09 7.97 -23.04
C TYR A 73 15.39 7.79 -24.39
N PHE A 74 14.12 7.35 -24.39
CA PHE A 74 13.35 7.12 -25.61
C PHE A 74 13.28 8.35 -26.49
N TYR A 75 12.98 9.52 -25.90
CA TYR A 75 12.93 10.78 -26.62
C TYR A 75 14.29 11.15 -27.21
N SER A 76 15.38 11.01 -26.45
CA SER A 76 16.72 11.37 -26.91
C SER A 76 17.31 10.44 -27.99
N LYS A 77 16.91 9.15 -27.98
CA LYS A 77 17.47 8.12 -28.88
C LYS A 77 16.54 7.72 -30.01
N GLY A 78 15.28 8.17 -30.01
CA GLY A 78 14.30 7.81 -31.03
C GLY A 78 13.96 6.31 -31.04
N THR A 79 14.06 5.63 -29.90
CA THR A 79 13.80 4.19 -29.77
C THR A 79 12.94 3.90 -28.55
N TYR A 80 12.22 2.78 -28.58
CA TYR A 80 11.50 2.24 -27.42
C TYR A 80 12.19 0.98 -26.85
N ASN A 81 13.38 0.62 -27.36
CA ASN A 81 14.13 -0.50 -26.80
C ASN A 81 14.68 -0.14 -25.42
N TRP A 82 14.06 -0.69 -24.39
CA TRP A 82 14.44 -0.48 -22.99
C TRP A 82 15.36 -1.56 -22.46
N VAL A 83 15.43 -2.72 -23.11
CA VAL A 83 16.24 -3.87 -22.64
C VAL A 83 17.72 -3.49 -22.61
N ASP A 84 18.17 -2.72 -23.60
CA ASP A 84 19.58 -2.32 -23.71
C ASP A 84 20.01 -1.31 -22.63
N VAL A 85 19.06 -0.61 -21.99
CA VAL A 85 19.36 0.52 -21.10
C VAL A 85 18.89 0.30 -19.66
N ILE A 86 18.05 -0.72 -19.39
CA ILE A 86 17.44 -0.93 -18.08
C ILE A 86 18.46 -1.05 -16.95
N ASP A 87 19.59 -1.72 -17.21
CA ASP A 87 20.67 -1.88 -16.25
C ASP A 87 21.36 -0.55 -15.93
N GLU A 88 21.61 0.28 -16.95
CA GLU A 88 22.19 1.62 -16.77
C GLU A 88 21.26 2.52 -15.97
N LEU A 89 19.96 2.53 -16.29
CA LEU A 89 18.96 3.33 -15.57
C LEU A 89 18.81 2.87 -14.12
N THR A 90 18.83 1.57 -13.88
CA THR A 90 18.77 1.00 -12.53
C THR A 90 20.03 1.32 -11.74
N ASN A 91 21.20 1.28 -12.39
CA ASN A 91 22.46 1.68 -11.78
C ASN A 91 22.44 3.16 -11.39
N ASN A 92 21.98 4.04 -12.28
CA ASN A 92 21.82 5.46 -12.02
C ASN A 92 20.87 5.73 -10.83
N TYR A 93 19.72 5.04 -10.79
CA TYR A 93 18.78 5.14 -9.67
C TYR A 93 19.43 4.81 -8.33
N ASN A 94 20.20 3.72 -8.27
CA ASN A 94 20.83 3.24 -7.06
C ASN A 94 22.03 4.10 -6.61
N HIS A 95 22.66 4.83 -7.53
CA HIS A 95 23.83 5.68 -7.23
C HIS A 95 23.53 7.18 -7.19
N THR A 96 22.26 7.58 -7.38
CA THR A 96 21.80 8.94 -7.14
C THR A 96 21.42 9.12 -5.67
N LYS A 97 21.78 10.26 -5.06
CA LYS A 97 21.37 10.58 -3.69
C LYS A 97 19.87 10.84 -3.64
N HIS A 98 19.14 10.14 -2.79
CA HIS A 98 17.70 10.34 -2.61
C HIS A 98 17.44 11.28 -1.45
N SER A 99 16.54 12.24 -1.63
CA SER A 99 16.19 13.22 -0.58
C SER A 99 15.52 12.57 0.64
N SER A 100 14.81 11.45 0.47
CA SER A 100 14.09 10.79 1.57
C SER A 100 14.99 10.06 2.55
N ILE A 101 16.10 9.47 2.09
CA ILE A 101 17.07 8.75 2.93
C ILE A 101 18.38 9.52 3.12
N LEU A 102 18.51 10.68 2.46
CA LEU A 102 19.70 11.54 2.46
C LEU A 102 21.00 10.82 2.04
N MET A 103 20.91 9.70 1.32
CA MET A 103 22.04 8.93 0.80
C MET A 103 21.68 8.20 -0.50
N ARG A 104 22.65 7.52 -1.10
CA ARG A 104 22.42 6.67 -2.28
C ARG A 104 21.87 5.32 -1.84
N PRO A 105 20.85 4.75 -2.51
CA PRO A 105 20.38 3.40 -2.20
C PRO A 105 21.47 2.32 -2.24
N ALA A 106 22.49 2.49 -3.10
CA ALA A 106 23.64 1.60 -3.17
C ALA A 106 24.48 1.57 -1.87
N ASP A 107 24.51 2.68 -1.12
CA ASP A 107 25.29 2.80 0.12
C ASP A 107 24.55 2.25 1.35
N VAL A 108 23.27 1.88 1.22
CA VAL A 108 22.48 1.31 2.32
C VAL A 108 22.98 -0.09 2.65
N SER A 109 23.32 -0.32 3.91
CA SER A 109 23.90 -1.55 4.43
C SER A 109 23.36 -1.88 5.82
N LYS A 110 23.78 -3.02 6.38
CA LYS A 110 23.36 -3.42 7.73
C LYS A 110 23.84 -2.47 8.83
N SER A 111 24.96 -1.79 8.63
CA SER A 111 25.55 -0.91 9.64
C SER A 111 24.85 0.45 9.72
N ASN A 112 24.32 0.96 8.61
CA ASN A 112 23.63 2.25 8.56
C ASN A 112 22.10 2.13 8.51
N LYS A 113 21.55 0.90 8.60
CA LYS A 113 20.11 0.65 8.56
C LYS A 113 19.33 1.49 9.58
N ASP A 114 19.88 1.65 10.78
CA ASP A 114 19.20 2.36 11.88
C ASP A 114 19.18 3.87 11.61
N GLN A 115 20.26 4.41 11.04
CA GLN A 115 20.30 5.80 10.58
C GLN A 115 19.29 6.04 9.46
N VAL A 116 19.21 5.14 8.48
CA VAL A 116 18.22 5.22 7.38
C VAL A 116 16.80 5.15 7.94
N TRP A 117 16.56 4.27 8.91
CA TRP A 117 15.27 4.16 9.58
C TRP A 117 14.90 5.43 10.34
N ILE A 118 15.84 6.01 11.10
CA ILE A 118 15.64 7.29 11.82
C ILE A 118 15.37 8.42 10.83
N THR A 119 16.06 8.48 9.69
CA THR A 119 15.79 9.52 8.69
C THR A 119 14.40 9.38 8.06
N LEU A 120 13.91 8.16 7.85
CA LEU A 120 12.59 7.91 7.26
C LEU A 120 11.43 8.05 8.26
N TYR A 121 11.64 7.60 9.50
CA TYR A 121 10.58 7.36 10.48
C TYR A 121 10.87 7.94 11.87
N GLY A 122 12.04 8.55 12.09
CA GLY A 122 12.44 9.09 13.39
C GLY A 122 11.75 10.41 13.75
N HIS A 123 11.04 11.03 12.80
CA HIS A 123 10.23 12.21 13.06
C HIS A 123 8.92 11.80 13.75
N GLY A 124 8.60 12.41 14.90
CA GLY A 124 7.33 12.17 15.61
C GLY A 124 7.30 10.93 16.50
N LEU A 125 8.45 10.30 16.80
CA LEU A 125 8.51 9.16 17.72
C LEU A 125 7.94 9.54 19.10
N GLY A 126 6.82 8.92 19.47
CA GLY A 126 6.15 9.11 20.76
C GLY A 126 4.87 9.98 20.69
N GLU A 127 4.65 10.70 19.59
CA GLU A 127 3.46 11.53 19.39
C GLU A 127 2.53 10.85 18.38
N PHE A 128 1.75 9.86 18.86
CA PHE A 128 0.70 9.29 18.02
C PHE A 128 -0.43 10.30 17.86
N PRO A 129 -0.89 10.58 16.63
CA PRO A 129 -2.03 11.45 16.42
C PRO A 129 -3.23 10.95 17.23
N LEU A 130 -4.04 11.86 17.74
CA LEU A 130 -5.29 11.47 18.39
C LEU A 130 -6.18 10.76 17.36
N PRO A 131 -6.80 9.63 17.71
CA PRO A 131 -7.68 8.93 16.81
C PRO A 131 -8.88 9.81 16.46
N LYS A 132 -9.13 9.96 15.15
CA LYS A 132 -10.29 10.70 14.63
C LYS A 132 -11.62 10.06 15.02
N PHE A 133 -11.67 8.73 15.08
CA PHE A 133 -12.88 7.97 15.41
C PHE A 133 -12.72 7.22 16.74
N ARG A 134 -13.85 6.92 17.37
CA ARG A 134 -13.96 6.16 18.62
C ARG A 134 -14.70 4.86 18.38
N VAL A 135 -14.59 3.94 19.33
CA VAL A 135 -15.45 2.75 19.36
C VAL A 135 -16.91 3.21 19.39
N ASP A 136 -17.77 2.50 18.65
CA ASP A 136 -19.18 2.80 18.40
C ASP A 136 -19.48 3.98 17.47
N ASP A 137 -18.47 4.66 16.90
CA ASP A 137 -18.71 5.65 15.85
C ASP A 137 -19.23 4.99 14.58
N THR A 138 -20.15 5.68 13.93
CA THR A 138 -20.78 5.25 12.67
C THR A 138 -20.03 5.84 11.48
N VAL A 139 -19.53 4.98 10.60
CA VAL A 139 -18.64 5.35 9.49
C VAL A 139 -19.05 4.69 8.17
N ARG A 140 -18.61 5.26 7.05
CA ARG A 140 -18.65 4.62 5.73
C ARG A 140 -17.24 4.45 5.20
N ILE A 141 -17.01 3.44 4.36
CA ILE A 141 -15.73 3.25 3.68
C ILE A 141 -15.70 4.18 2.46
N THR A 142 -14.62 4.93 2.31
CA THR A 142 -14.37 5.78 1.13
C THR A 142 -14.14 4.89 -0.09
N LYS A 143 -14.89 5.10 -1.18
CA LYS A 143 -14.69 4.42 -2.46
C LYS A 143 -13.43 4.93 -3.14
N TYR A 144 -12.64 4.01 -3.69
CA TYR A 144 -11.54 4.36 -4.58
C TYR A 144 -12.10 5.02 -5.84
N LYS A 145 -11.64 6.24 -6.13
CA LYS A 145 -11.96 6.93 -7.39
C LYS A 145 -10.86 6.64 -8.41
N ASN A 146 -11.25 5.98 -9.48
CA ASN A 146 -10.42 5.94 -10.68
C ASN A 146 -10.45 7.29 -11.40
N ILE A 147 -9.46 7.52 -12.26
CA ILE A 147 -9.35 8.72 -13.11
C ILE A 147 -10.58 8.92 -14.02
N PHE A 148 -11.38 7.87 -14.21
CA PHE A 148 -12.61 7.85 -15.01
C PHE A 148 -13.90 7.91 -14.18
N THR A 149 -13.82 8.00 -12.85
CA THR A 149 -14.99 8.04 -11.98
C THR A 149 -15.69 9.39 -12.10
N LYS A 150 -16.99 9.37 -12.38
CA LYS A 150 -17.78 10.59 -12.60
C LYS A 150 -17.91 11.37 -11.29
N GLY A 151 -17.65 12.68 -11.35
CA GLY A 151 -17.54 13.55 -10.17
C GLY A 151 -18.80 13.65 -9.29
N TYR A 152 -19.98 13.32 -9.83
CA TYR A 152 -21.25 13.36 -9.13
C TYR A 152 -21.61 12.06 -8.37
N GLU A 153 -20.82 11.00 -8.50
CA GLU A 153 -21.05 9.75 -7.77
C GLU A 153 -20.53 9.86 -6.33
N ALA A 154 -21.23 9.21 -5.39
CA ALA A 154 -20.88 9.24 -3.99
C ALA A 154 -19.48 8.65 -3.74
N ASN A 155 -18.70 9.31 -2.89
CA ASN A 155 -17.30 8.96 -2.60
C ASN A 155 -17.17 7.84 -1.56
N PHE A 156 -18.27 7.21 -1.15
CA PHE A 156 -18.33 6.27 -0.05
C PHE A 156 -19.28 5.11 -0.35
N THR A 157 -19.13 4.00 0.37
CA THR A 157 -20.02 2.84 0.34
C THR A 157 -21.44 3.24 0.75
N GLU A 158 -22.45 2.59 0.18
CA GLU A 158 -23.82 2.81 0.62
C GLU A 158 -24.07 2.24 2.01
N GLU A 159 -23.40 1.12 2.31
CA GLU A 159 -23.40 0.46 3.61
C GLU A 159 -22.69 1.32 4.67
N ILE A 160 -23.29 1.30 5.86
CA ILE A 160 -22.84 1.98 7.06
C ILE A 160 -22.25 0.94 8.00
N PHE A 161 -21.09 1.25 8.55
CA PHE A 161 -20.34 0.38 9.45
C PHE A 161 -20.18 1.04 10.81
N LYS A 162 -19.84 0.22 11.80
CA LYS A 162 -19.58 0.64 13.17
C LYS A 162 -18.13 0.34 13.53
N VAL A 163 -17.44 1.28 14.16
CA VAL A 163 -16.07 1.07 14.66
C VAL A 163 -16.11 0.18 15.89
N VAL A 164 -15.45 -0.98 15.83
CA VAL A 164 -15.37 -1.93 16.96
C VAL A 164 -14.09 -1.79 17.75
N ARG A 165 -12.99 -1.36 17.10
CA ARG A 165 -11.69 -1.25 17.74
C ARG A 165 -10.84 -0.15 17.12
N VAL A 166 -10.13 0.57 17.99
CA VAL A 166 -9.17 1.60 17.62
C VAL A 166 -7.75 1.14 17.98
N PHE A 167 -6.86 1.10 17.00
CA PHE A 167 -5.44 0.84 17.17
C PHE A 167 -4.68 2.15 17.08
N ARG A 168 -4.17 2.60 18.23
CA ARG A 168 -3.31 3.80 18.28
C ARG A 168 -1.95 3.50 17.67
N GLY A 169 -1.52 4.37 16.76
CA GLY A 169 -0.26 4.26 16.04
C GLY A 169 -0.04 5.48 15.14
N ASP A 170 1.02 5.46 14.34
CA ASP A 170 1.25 6.44 13.29
C ASP A 170 1.21 5.74 11.91
N PRO A 171 0.10 5.85 11.15
CA PRO A 171 -1.18 6.45 11.51
C PRO A 171 -2.09 5.51 12.33
N ASN A 172 -3.15 6.06 12.95
CA ASN A 172 -4.17 5.24 13.62
C ASN A 172 -4.91 4.33 12.62
N THR A 173 -5.30 3.15 13.08
CA THR A 173 -6.08 2.18 12.29
C THR A 173 -7.29 1.65 13.06
N TYR A 174 -8.29 1.18 12.32
CA TYR A 174 -9.61 0.83 12.86
C TYR A 174 -10.07 -0.53 12.34
N GLU A 175 -10.71 -1.32 13.20
CA GLU A 175 -11.55 -2.45 12.79
C GLU A 175 -13.01 -1.99 12.84
N ILE A 176 -13.80 -2.44 11.87
CA ILE A 176 -15.21 -2.07 11.69
C ILE A 176 -16.06 -3.32 11.46
N GLU A 177 -17.34 -3.24 11.83
CA GLU A 177 -18.36 -4.27 11.59
C GLU A 177 -19.55 -3.71 10.81
N SER A 178 -20.25 -4.58 10.07
CA SER A 178 -21.53 -4.26 9.43
C SER A 178 -22.64 -4.03 10.46
N HIS A 179 -23.80 -3.54 10.02
CA HIS A 179 -24.96 -3.41 10.91
C HIS A 179 -25.42 -4.75 11.50
N ASP A 180 -25.19 -5.85 10.78
CA ASP A 180 -25.54 -7.21 11.20
C ASP A 180 -24.49 -7.82 12.16
N GLY A 181 -23.45 -7.06 12.53
CA GLY A 181 -22.39 -7.50 13.45
C GLY A 181 -21.32 -8.38 12.79
N GLU A 182 -21.25 -8.42 11.46
CA GLU A 182 -20.19 -9.14 10.77
C GLU A 182 -18.92 -8.27 10.69
N PRO A 183 -17.76 -8.75 11.19
CA PRO A 183 -16.53 -7.98 11.14
C PRO A 183 -16.01 -7.89 9.71
N ILE A 184 -15.65 -6.68 9.29
CA ILE A 184 -14.99 -6.48 8.00
C ILE A 184 -13.51 -6.83 8.14
N ILE A 185 -13.06 -7.79 7.34
CA ILE A 185 -11.68 -8.29 7.39
C ILE A 185 -10.69 -7.17 7.03
N GLY A 186 -9.79 -6.89 7.96
CA GLY A 186 -8.68 -5.96 7.76
C GLY A 186 -8.67 -4.82 8.76
N LYS A 187 -7.73 -3.89 8.57
CA LYS A 187 -7.64 -2.64 9.34
C LYS A 187 -7.68 -1.47 8.37
N PHE A 188 -8.51 -0.49 8.70
CA PHE A 188 -8.75 0.69 7.88
C PHE A 188 -8.00 1.89 8.44
N TYR A 189 -7.47 2.74 7.56
CA TYR A 189 -6.89 4.03 7.93
C TYR A 189 -7.96 5.10 8.09
N GLU A 190 -7.68 6.16 8.84
CA GLU A 190 -8.60 7.30 9.02
C GLU A 190 -9.11 7.90 7.71
N VAL A 191 -8.26 7.94 6.70
CA VAL A 191 -8.55 8.46 5.35
C VAL A 191 -9.47 7.56 4.53
N GLU A 192 -9.56 6.29 4.89
CA GLU A 192 -10.42 5.29 4.24
C GLU A 192 -11.82 5.28 4.87
N LEU A 193 -12.03 6.05 5.95
CA LEU A 193 -13.29 6.13 6.67
C LEU A 193 -13.86 7.55 6.66
N SER A 194 -15.18 7.66 6.49
CA SER A 194 -15.93 8.90 6.54
C SER A 194 -16.99 8.83 7.64
N ALA A 195 -17.05 9.85 8.51
CA ALA A 195 -18.07 9.94 9.56
C ALA A 195 -19.48 10.03 8.93
N VAL A 196 -20.45 9.38 9.56
CA VAL A 196 -21.88 9.53 9.24
C VAL A 196 -22.55 10.34 10.35
N ASP A 197 -23.26 11.40 10.00
CA ASP A 197 -24.13 12.09 10.95
C ASP A 197 -25.43 11.28 11.10
N LYS A 198 -25.81 10.92 12.34
CA LYS A 198 -27.03 10.16 12.67
C LYS A 198 -28.32 10.85 12.21
N LYS A 199 -28.26 12.14 11.85
CA LYS A 199 -29.40 12.86 11.26
C LYS A 199 -29.73 12.41 9.82
N ASP A 200 -28.81 11.73 9.15
CA ASP A 200 -28.94 11.26 7.77
C ASP A 200 -29.36 9.77 7.65
N ASP A 201 -29.93 9.20 8.73
CA ASP A 201 -30.46 7.82 8.83
C ASP A 201 -31.71 7.59 7.96
N VAL A 202 -31.59 7.83 6.66
CA VAL A 202 -32.56 7.32 5.69
C VAL A 202 -31.80 6.46 4.69
N TYR A 203 -31.87 5.16 4.89
CA TYR A 203 -31.31 4.18 3.97
C TYR A 203 -31.91 4.41 2.57
N ARG A 204 -31.09 4.28 1.52
CA ARG A 204 -31.56 4.53 0.14
C ARG A 204 -32.67 3.55 -0.27
N VAL A 205 -32.66 2.33 0.29
CA VAL A 205 -33.72 1.33 0.18
C VAL A 205 -35.04 1.87 0.75
N GLU A 206 -35.01 2.51 1.91
CA GLU A 206 -36.19 3.16 2.51
C GLU A 206 -36.67 4.36 1.67
N LYS A 207 -35.77 5.13 1.05
CA LYS A 207 -36.16 6.20 0.10
C LYS A 207 -36.87 5.63 -1.13
N ILE A 208 -36.42 4.49 -1.66
CA ILE A 208 -37.04 3.84 -2.82
C ILE A 208 -38.41 3.25 -2.44
N LEU A 209 -38.54 2.63 -1.27
CA LEU A 209 -39.82 2.12 -0.76
C LEU A 209 -40.83 3.25 -0.51
N ARG A 210 -40.40 4.40 0.03
CA ARG A 210 -41.25 5.60 0.20
C ARG A 210 -41.76 6.17 -1.11
N ARG A 211 -40.97 6.09 -2.20
CA ARG A 211 -41.36 6.57 -3.54
C ARG A 211 -42.29 5.64 -4.32
N ARG A 212 -42.47 4.39 -3.85
CA ARG A 212 -43.37 3.40 -4.47
C ARG A 212 -44.77 3.35 -3.85
N LYS A 213 -45.08 4.23 -2.89
CA LYS A 213 -46.44 4.48 -2.42
C LYS A 213 -47.12 5.56 -3.25
#